data_AF-A0A1Q3DD25-F1
#
_entry.id   AF-A0A1Q3DD25-F1
#
_cell.length_a   1.000
_cell.length_b   1.000
_cell.length_c   1.000
_cell.angle_alpha   90.00
_cell.angle_beta   90.00
_cell.angle_gamma   90.00
#
_symmetry.space_group_name_H-M   'P 1'
#
loop_
_entity.id
_entity.type
_entity.pdbx_description
1 polymer ?
#
loop_
_entity_poly.entity_id
_entity_poly.type
_entity_poly.pdbx_seq_one_letter_code
_entity_poly.pdbx_strand_id
1 'polypeptide(L)'
;MAAKILANLIVMGSTILGSAFLQAYRQALANASRNGVTQETIQNAARRVSKVMTEQEARQILGVTEETGWEEILKKYENLFENNAKNGSFYLQSKVHRAKECLEATYTGKGECSAD
;
A
#
# COMPACT_ATOMS: atom_id res chain seq x y z
N MET A 1 33.94 22.60 -44.48
CA MET A 1 33.97 21.37 -43.65
C MET A 1 33.06 21.44 -42.43
N ALA A 2 33.01 22.56 -41.69
CA ALA A 2 32.15 22.73 -40.50
C ALA A 2 30.64 22.48 -40.73
N ALA A 3 30.07 22.95 -41.85
CA ALA A 3 28.64 22.76 -42.16
C ALA A 3 28.24 21.28 -42.38
N LYS A 4 29.15 20.46 -42.93
CA LYS A 4 28.91 19.01 -43.11
C LYS A 4 28.92 18.25 -41.78
N ILE A 5 29.72 18.72 -40.82
CA ILE A 5 29.81 18.13 -39.48
C ILE A 5 28.56 18.46 -38.66
N LEU A 6 28.08 19.72 -38.71
CA LEU A 6 26.84 20.14 -38.06
C LEU A 6 25.60 19.42 -38.62
N ALA A 7 25.52 19.26 -39.95
CA ALA A 7 24.41 18.55 -40.59
C ALA A 7 24.36 17.07 -40.14
N ASN A 8 25.51 16.39 -40.08
CA ASN A 8 25.56 15.00 -39.60
C ASN A 8 25.21 14.86 -38.11
N LEU A 9 25.60 15.83 -37.27
CA LEU A 9 25.23 15.86 -35.85
C LEU A 9 23.72 16.01 -35.63
N ILE A 10 23.07 16.89 -36.39
CA ILE A 10 21.62 17.12 -36.28
C ILE A 10 20.83 15.90 -36.77
N VAL A 11 21.26 15.29 -37.88
CA VAL A 11 20.61 14.08 -38.45
C VAL A 11 20.79 12.86 -37.54
N MET A 12 21.98 12.68 -36.95
CA MET A 12 22.19 11.61 -35.96
C MET A 12 21.42 11.86 -34.65
N GLY A 13 21.40 13.10 -34.15
CA GLY A 13 20.72 13.42 -32.89
C GLY A 13 19.20 13.30 -32.94
N SER A 14 18.58 13.59 -34.09
CA SER A 14 17.12 13.56 -34.26
C SER A 14 16.54 12.14 -34.37
N THR A 15 17.26 11.20 -34.97
CA THR A 15 16.80 9.81 -35.15
C THR A 15 16.73 9.02 -33.84
N ILE A 16 17.63 9.30 -32.89
CA ILE A 16 17.70 8.60 -31.60
C ILE A 16 16.56 9.04 -30.68
N LEU A 17 16.25 10.34 -30.63
CA LEU A 17 15.15 10.83 -29.79
C LEU A 17 13.79 10.40 -30.35
N GLY A 18 13.56 10.51 -31.66
CA GLY A 18 12.28 10.13 -32.27
C GLY A 18 11.90 8.66 -32.09
N SER A 19 12.87 7.73 -32.21
CA SER A 19 12.63 6.30 -32.00
C SER A 19 12.32 5.96 -30.54
N ALA A 20 12.94 6.63 -29.58
CA ALA A 20 12.67 6.45 -28.16
C ALA A 20 11.26 6.91 -27.76
N PHE A 21 10.78 8.04 -28.29
CA PHE A 21 9.41 8.51 -28.05
C PHE A 21 8.36 7.57 -28.66
N LEU A 22 8.59 7.06 -29.87
CA LEU A 22 7.71 6.06 -30.50
C LEU A 22 7.68 4.74 -29.74
N GLN A 23 8.83 4.28 -29.26
CA GLN A 23 8.93 3.08 -28.43
C GLN A 23 8.21 3.30 -27.10
N ALA A 24 8.46 4.40 -26.40
CA ALA A 24 7.78 4.75 -25.15
C ALA A 24 6.27 4.91 -25.33
N TYR A 25 5.81 5.48 -26.45
CA TYR A 25 4.39 5.61 -26.77
C TYR A 25 3.73 4.25 -27.03
N ARG A 26 4.37 3.37 -27.81
CA ARG A 26 3.91 1.99 -28.01
C ARG A 26 3.91 1.20 -26.69
N GLN A 27 4.90 1.43 -25.84
CA GLN A 27 5.03 0.77 -24.54
C GLN A 27 3.99 1.30 -23.54
N ALA A 28 3.67 2.59 -23.57
CA ALA A 28 2.60 3.20 -22.79
C ALA A 28 1.22 2.67 -23.23
N LEU A 29 0.97 2.53 -24.53
CA LEU A 29 -0.26 1.93 -25.05
C LEU A 29 -0.35 0.43 -24.72
N ALA A 30 0.74 -0.31 -24.85
CA ALA A 30 0.80 -1.71 -24.44
C ALA A 30 0.56 -1.87 -22.93
N ASN A 31 1.12 -0.99 -22.10
CA ASN A 31 0.90 -0.98 -20.66
C ASN A 31 -0.53 -0.56 -20.30
N ALA A 32 -1.13 0.41 -21.00
CA ALA A 32 -2.54 0.78 -20.84
C ALA A 32 -3.47 -0.37 -21.23
N SER A 33 -3.16 -1.11 -22.30
CA SER A 33 -3.90 -2.32 -22.70
C SER A 33 -3.69 -3.50 -21.75
N ARG A 34 -2.56 -3.54 -21.03
CA ARG A 34 -2.27 -4.51 -19.95
C ARG A 34 -2.84 -4.12 -18.59
N ASN A 35 -3.35 -2.90 -18.41
CA ASN A 35 -4.05 -2.50 -17.19
C ASN A 35 -5.48 -3.08 -17.10
N GLY A 36 -5.93 -3.83 -18.10
CA GLY A 36 -7.04 -4.76 -17.98
C GLY A 36 -6.63 -5.98 -17.16
N VAL A 37 -6.83 -5.90 -15.84
CA VAL A 37 -6.84 -6.99 -14.84
C VAL A 37 -5.96 -8.19 -15.23
N THR A 38 -4.64 -8.03 -15.17
CA THR A 38 -3.73 -9.17 -15.25
C THR A 38 -3.82 -9.98 -13.96
N GLN A 39 -3.63 -11.30 -14.09
CA GLN A 39 -3.55 -12.23 -12.96
C GLN A 39 -2.55 -11.77 -11.88
N GLU A 40 -1.51 -11.04 -12.26
CA GLU A 40 -0.52 -10.45 -11.35
C GLU A 40 -1.11 -9.32 -10.49
N THR A 41 -2.00 -8.48 -11.02
CA THR A 41 -2.69 -7.46 -10.23
C THR A 41 -3.71 -8.11 -9.28
N ILE A 42 -4.41 -9.18 -9.69
CA ILE A 42 -5.27 -9.96 -8.79
C ILE A 42 -4.42 -10.66 -7.72
N GLN A 43 -3.29 -11.29 -8.07
CA GLN A 43 -2.41 -11.94 -7.11
C GLN A 43 -1.75 -10.93 -6.16
N ASN A 44 -1.36 -9.76 -6.64
CA ASN A 44 -0.82 -8.69 -5.81
C ASN A 44 -1.90 -8.05 -4.93
N ALA A 45 -3.14 -7.91 -5.41
CA ALA A 45 -4.28 -7.52 -4.59
C ALA A 45 -4.59 -8.59 -3.54
N ALA A 46 -4.62 -9.87 -3.90
CA ALA A 46 -4.82 -10.99 -2.99
C ALA A 46 -3.68 -11.11 -1.95
N ARG A 47 -2.43 -10.89 -2.35
CA ARG A 47 -1.28 -10.81 -1.43
C ARG A 47 -1.30 -9.56 -0.54
N ARG A 48 -1.88 -8.45 -1.02
CA ARG A 48 -2.14 -7.27 -0.19
C ARG A 48 -3.26 -7.53 0.80
N VAL A 49 -4.33 -8.22 0.39
CA VAL A 49 -5.42 -8.68 1.28
C VAL A 49 -4.87 -9.64 2.34
N SER A 50 -3.97 -10.55 1.98
CA SER A 50 -3.29 -11.41 2.98
C SER A 50 -2.28 -10.66 3.86
N LYS A 51 -1.97 -9.39 3.56
CA LYS A 51 -1.16 -8.49 4.39
C LYS A 51 -2.04 -7.57 5.26
N VAL A 52 -3.35 -7.51 4.99
CA VAL A 52 -4.30 -6.80 5.85
C VAL A 52 -4.53 -7.66 7.09
N MET A 53 -4.32 -7.05 8.25
CA MET A 53 -4.57 -7.71 9.53
C MET A 53 -6.05 -8.03 9.69
N THR A 54 -6.34 -9.24 10.16
CA THR A 54 -7.71 -9.66 10.46
C THR A 54 -8.15 -9.14 11.83
N GLU A 55 -9.45 -8.98 12.04
CA GLU A 55 -10.02 -8.58 13.34
C GLU A 55 -9.60 -9.55 14.46
N GLN A 56 -9.55 -10.84 14.16
CA GLN A 56 -9.10 -11.87 15.10
C GLN A 56 -7.62 -11.70 15.47
N GLU A 57 -6.74 -11.45 14.48
CA GLU A 57 -5.32 -11.15 14.75
C GLU A 57 -5.17 -9.87 15.58
N ALA A 58 -5.94 -8.83 15.27
CA ALA A 58 -5.92 -7.57 16.01
C ALA A 58 -6.33 -7.76 17.49
N ARG A 59 -7.39 -8.55 17.74
CA ARG A 59 -7.81 -8.93 19.09
C ARG A 59 -6.72 -9.69 19.84
N GLN A 60 -6.06 -10.64 19.17
CA GLN A 60 -4.96 -11.41 19.76
C GLN A 60 -3.76 -10.52 20.10
N ILE A 61 -3.39 -9.59 19.21
CA ILE A 61 -2.28 -8.65 19.44
C ILE A 61 -2.55 -7.75 20.65
N LEU A 62 -3.79 -7.28 20.82
CA LEU A 62 -4.17 -6.42 21.96
C LEU A 62 -4.57 -7.22 23.20
N GLY A 63 -4.68 -8.54 23.10
CA GLY A 63 -5.11 -9.42 24.20
C GLY A 63 -6.53 -9.13 24.68
N VAL A 64 -7.46 -8.89 23.74
CA VAL A 64 -8.87 -8.55 24.00
C VAL A 64 -9.82 -9.59 23.40
N THR A 65 -11.04 -9.65 23.93
CA THR A 65 -12.11 -10.51 23.43
C THR A 65 -13.11 -9.71 22.59
N GLU A 66 -14.12 -10.36 22.02
CA GLU A 66 -15.17 -9.68 21.26
C GLU A 66 -16.10 -8.84 22.14
N GLU A 67 -16.22 -9.21 23.42
CA GLU A 67 -17.04 -8.54 24.43
C GLU A 67 -16.32 -7.35 25.09
N THR A 68 -15.02 -7.17 24.80
CA THR A 68 -14.24 -6.09 25.40
C THR A 68 -14.73 -4.74 24.86
N GLY A 69 -15.10 -3.84 25.77
CA GLY A 69 -15.53 -2.48 25.41
C GLY A 69 -14.42 -1.65 24.79
N TRP A 70 -14.79 -0.67 23.95
CA TRP A 70 -13.85 0.18 23.22
C TRP A 70 -12.85 0.92 24.13
N GLU A 71 -13.31 1.41 25.28
CA GLU A 71 -12.47 2.10 26.26
C GLU A 71 -11.35 1.19 26.81
N GLU A 72 -11.68 -0.07 27.11
CA GLU A 72 -10.68 -1.04 27.58
C GLU A 72 -9.69 -1.40 26.48
N ILE A 73 -10.14 -1.50 25.22
CA ILE A 73 -9.27 -1.71 24.05
C ILE A 73 -8.24 -0.57 23.94
N LEU A 74 -8.68 0.68 24.05
CA LEU A 74 -7.79 1.85 24.00
C LEU A 74 -6.77 1.83 25.13
N LYS A 75 -7.21 1.51 26.35
CA LYS A 75 -6.30 1.39 27.51
C LYS A 75 -5.26 0.31 27.31
N LYS A 76 -5.62 -0.86 26.75
CA LYS A 76 -4.64 -1.92 26.43
C LYS A 76 -3.69 -1.49 25.32
N TYR A 77 -4.20 -0.83 24.28
CA TYR A 77 -3.40 -0.27 23.20
C TYR A 77 -2.34 0.72 23.73
N GLU A 78 -2.72 1.71 24.54
CA GLU A 78 -1.79 2.71 25.08
C GLU A 78 -0.67 2.06 25.88
N ASN A 79 -1.02 1.16 26.80
CA ASN A 79 -0.04 0.42 27.61
C ASN A 79 0.94 -0.38 26.74
N LEU A 80 0.43 -1.12 25.73
CA LEU A 80 1.27 -1.90 24.82
C LEU A 80 2.13 -0.98 23.94
N PHE A 81 1.58 0.11 23.42
CA PHE A 81 2.27 1.02 22.53
C PHE A 81 3.42 1.75 23.25
N GLU A 82 3.17 2.26 24.46
CA GLU A 82 4.20 2.91 25.28
C GLU A 82 5.30 1.94 25.71
N ASN A 83 4.94 0.73 26.15
CA ASN A 83 5.93 -0.27 26.55
C ASN A 83 6.79 -0.70 25.35
N ASN A 84 6.19 -0.88 24.17
CA ASN A 84 6.94 -1.22 22.96
C ASN A 84 7.78 -0.05 22.43
N ALA A 85 7.40 1.21 22.68
CA ALA A 85 8.22 2.36 22.35
C ALA A 85 9.50 2.43 23.20
N LYS A 86 9.42 2.00 24.47
CA LYS A 86 10.55 2.01 25.42
C LYS A 86 11.44 0.77 25.29
N ASN A 87 10.81 -0.41 25.20
CA ASN A 87 11.48 -1.70 25.36
C ASN A 87 11.32 -2.65 24.16
N GLY A 88 10.54 -2.25 23.15
CA GLY A 88 10.21 -3.08 22.00
C GLY A 88 10.96 -2.68 20.74
N SER A 89 10.41 -3.10 19.59
CA SER A 89 10.90 -2.69 18.27
C SER A 89 9.85 -1.89 17.53
N PHE A 90 10.30 -1.08 16.57
CA PHE A 90 9.40 -0.34 15.68
C PHE A 90 8.41 -1.27 14.95
N TYR A 91 8.81 -2.51 14.65
CA TYR A 91 7.92 -3.50 14.05
C TYR A 91 6.78 -3.90 14.99
N LEU A 92 7.08 -4.18 16.26
CA LEU A 92 6.06 -4.54 17.26
C LEU A 92 5.12 -3.36 17.54
N GLN A 93 5.68 -2.16 17.67
CA GLN A 93 4.90 -0.93 17.81
C GLN A 93 3.97 -0.72 16.60
N SER A 94 4.49 -0.94 15.38
CA SER A 94 3.69 -0.86 14.15
C SER A 94 2.58 -1.91 14.13
N LYS A 95 2.82 -3.14 14.62
CA LYS A 95 1.80 -4.20 14.71
C LYS A 95 0.69 -3.82 15.71
N VAL A 96 1.04 -3.30 16.87
CA VAL A 96 0.08 -2.81 17.87
C VAL A 96 -0.75 -1.65 17.32
N HIS A 97 -0.12 -0.70 16.62
CA HIS A 97 -0.82 0.41 15.97
C HIS A 97 -1.82 -0.08 14.91
N ARG A 98 -1.38 -0.99 14.03
CA ARG A 98 -2.23 -1.56 12.98
C ARG A 98 -3.40 -2.33 13.57
N ALA A 99 -3.23 -2.98 14.73
CA ALA A 99 -4.30 -3.72 15.40
C ALA A 99 -5.41 -2.77 15.88
N LYS A 100 -5.02 -1.61 16.43
CA LYS A 100 -5.97 -0.55 16.80
C LYS A 100 -6.75 -0.04 15.58
N GLU A 101 -6.07 0.28 14.49
CA GLU A 101 -6.72 0.74 13.24
C GLU A 101 -7.73 -0.30 12.72
N CYS A 102 -7.38 -1.59 12.79
CA CYS A 102 -8.25 -2.68 12.35
C CYS A 102 -9.53 -2.75 13.19
N LEU A 103 -9.44 -2.72 14.52
CA LEU A 103 -10.61 -2.74 15.40
C LEU A 103 -11.45 -1.46 15.29
N GLU A 104 -10.82 -0.31 15.06
CA GLU A 104 -11.51 0.98 14.86
C GLU A 104 -12.37 0.97 13.60
N ALA A 105 -11.86 0.39 12.51
CA ALA A 105 -12.61 0.22 11.28
C ALA A 105 -13.85 -0.66 11.48
N THR A 106 -13.71 -1.78 12.20
CA THR A 106 -14.87 -2.64 12.54
C THR A 106 -15.85 -1.93 13.47
N TYR A 107 -15.36 -1.20 14.48
CA TYR A 107 -16.21 -0.50 15.45
C TYR A 107 -17.05 0.60 14.78
N THR A 108 -16.41 1.39 13.92
CA THR A 108 -17.08 2.46 13.15
C THR A 108 -18.09 1.86 12.15
N GLY A 109 -17.72 0.80 11.43
CA GLY A 109 -18.63 0.12 10.50
C GLY A 109 -19.83 -0.56 11.19
N LYS A 110 -19.66 -1.08 12.43
CA LYS A 110 -20.79 -1.57 13.24
C LYS A 110 -21.70 -0.44 13.73
N GLY A 111 -21.13 0.73 14.03
CA GLY A 111 -21.89 1.92 14.41
C GLY A 111 -22.81 2.42 13.29
N GLU A 112 -22.38 2.33 12.04
CA GLU A 112 -23.16 2.76 10.86
C GLU A 112 -24.24 1.73 10.45
N CYS A 113 -24.04 0.43 10.73
CA CYS A 113 -25.00 -0.63 10.38
C CYS A 113 -26.17 -0.78 11.38
N SER A 114 -26.22 0.04 12.43
CA SER A 114 -27.24 -0.03 13.49
C SER A 114 -28.36 1.02 13.34
N ALA A 115 -28.40 1.74 12.21
CA ALA A 115 -29.39 2.76 11.91
C ALA A 115 -30.26 2.35 10.71
N ASP A 116 -31.07 1.30 10.89
CA ASP A 116 -32.28 1.02 10.11
C ASP A 116 -33.32 0.33 11.00
#